data_AF-A0A1I4W5M3-F1
#
_entry.id   AF-A0A1I4W5M3-F1
#
_cell.length_a   1.000
_cell.length_b   1.000
_cell.length_c   1.000
_cell.angle_alpha   90.00
_cell.angle_beta   90.00
_cell.angle_gamma   90.00
#
_symmetry.space_group_name_H-M   'P 1'
#
loop_
_entity.id
_entity.type
_entity.pdbx_description
1 polymer ?
#
loop_
_entity_poly.entity_id
_entity_poly.type
_entity_poly.pdbx_seq_one_letter_code
_entity_poly.pdbx_strand_id
1 'polypeptide(L)'
;MPRSLAVPATAAQAADSAVVGCGDLWGRPDGKVYAWDLPNCEGSPLPIPDSGAWGPDASDRASSVMNRGYPGGLDHVAFCHHANHAGGHGCLAPGELYAADLADNRYSDGTSANNSISAHRWVNRNSCASFWT
;
A
#
# COMPACT_ATOMS: atom_id res chain seq x y z
N MET A 1 57.48 28.58 15.18
CA MET A 1 56.87 27.24 15.05
C MET A 1 55.52 27.24 15.77
N PRO A 2 54.38 27.52 15.12
CA PRO A 2 53.08 27.36 15.77
C PRO A 2 52.59 25.90 15.63
N ARG A 3 52.22 25.32 16.77
CA ARG A 3 51.72 23.95 16.94
C ARG A 3 50.21 23.95 16.71
N SER A 4 49.76 23.38 15.60
CA SER A 4 48.33 23.26 15.30
C SER A 4 47.72 22.14 16.17
N LEU A 5 46.71 22.49 16.96
CA LEU A 5 45.87 21.56 17.71
C LEU A 5 44.76 21.08 16.78
N ALA A 6 44.74 19.77 16.47
CA ALA A 6 43.63 19.15 15.76
C ALA A 6 42.44 19.01 16.73
N VAL A 7 41.33 19.67 16.40
CA VAL A 7 40.04 19.48 17.07
C VAL A 7 39.45 18.17 16.56
N PRO A 8 38.94 17.27 17.43
CA PRO A 8 38.28 16.07 16.96
C PRO A 8 36.99 16.47 16.24
N ALA A 9 36.90 16.13 14.95
CA ALA A 9 35.65 16.23 14.21
C ALA A 9 34.71 15.14 14.74
N THR A 10 33.69 15.54 15.50
CA THR A 10 32.57 14.68 15.84
C THR A 10 31.83 14.37 14.55
N ALA A 11 32.06 13.19 13.97
CA ALA A 11 31.27 12.71 12.86
C ALA A 11 29.85 12.44 13.37
N ALA A 12 28.91 13.31 13.01
CA ALA A 12 27.49 13.01 13.16
C ALA A 12 27.18 11.84 12.23
N GLN A 13 27.03 10.64 12.79
CA GLN A 13 26.46 9.51 12.07
C GLN A 13 24.97 9.83 11.92
N ALA A 14 24.56 10.33 10.76
CA ALA A 14 23.17 10.25 10.35
C ALA A 14 22.83 8.76 10.34
N ALA A 15 21.95 8.33 11.25
CA ALA A 15 21.38 6.99 11.16
C ALA A 15 20.64 6.93 9.83
N ASP A 16 21.23 6.23 8.86
CA ASP A 16 20.56 5.84 7.63
C ASP A 16 19.36 4.99 8.06
N SER A 17 18.21 5.65 8.23
CA SER A 17 16.96 4.96 8.49
C SER A 17 16.62 4.32 7.17
N ALA A 18 17.07 3.09 6.97
CA ALA A 18 16.72 2.31 5.79
C ALA A 18 15.20 2.41 5.63
N VAL A 19 14.76 3.06 4.56
CA VAL A 19 13.33 3.24 4.29
C VAL A 19 12.77 1.84 4.08
N VAL A 20 11.98 1.37 5.03
CA VAL A 20 11.34 0.06 4.96
C VAL A 20 10.32 0.14 3.82
N GLY A 21 10.59 -0.55 2.72
CA GLY A 21 9.68 -0.57 1.58
C GLY A 21 8.56 -1.59 1.77
N CYS A 22 7.55 -1.55 0.89
CA CYS A 22 6.46 -2.54 0.89
C CYS A 22 6.97 -4.00 0.95
N GLY A 23 8.07 -4.30 0.24
CA GLY A 23 8.67 -5.64 0.24
C GLY A 23 9.19 -6.09 1.61
N ASP A 24 9.74 -5.18 2.41
CA ASP A 24 10.22 -5.47 3.76
C ASP A 24 9.07 -5.62 4.76
N LEU A 25 7.95 -4.93 4.51
CA LEU A 25 6.72 -5.04 5.30
C LEU A 25 5.88 -6.27 4.93
N TRP A 26 6.05 -6.80 3.71
CA TRP A 26 5.32 -7.96 3.23
C TRP A 26 5.84 -9.22 3.93
N GLY A 27 5.20 -9.56 5.05
CA GLY A 27 5.51 -10.72 5.87
C GLY A 27 4.62 -11.93 5.57
N ARG A 28 4.50 -12.82 6.58
CA ARG A 28 3.57 -13.96 6.49
C ARG A 28 2.12 -13.48 6.32
N PRO A 29 1.30 -14.17 5.49
CA PRO A 29 -0.14 -13.93 5.42
C PRO A 29 -0.79 -13.90 6.80
N ASP A 30 -1.65 -12.90 7.02
CA ASP A 30 -2.41 -12.74 8.26
C ASP A 30 -3.91 -12.51 8.02
N GLY A 31 -4.35 -12.54 6.77
CA GLY A 31 -5.76 -12.38 6.40
C GLY A 31 -6.19 -10.92 6.23
N LYS A 32 -5.26 -9.97 6.17
CA LYS A 32 -5.59 -8.54 6.13
C LYS A 32 -5.17 -7.84 4.85
N VAL A 33 -5.78 -6.68 4.66
CA VAL A 33 -5.37 -5.66 3.70
C VAL A 33 -4.75 -4.50 4.45
N TYR A 34 -3.73 -3.91 3.87
CA TYR A 34 -3.11 -2.69 4.38
C TYR A 34 -3.08 -1.63 3.29
N ALA A 35 -3.14 -0.37 3.73
CA ALA A 35 -3.10 0.80 2.85
C ALA A 35 -2.34 1.93 3.55
N TRP A 36 -1.62 2.75 2.78
CA TRP A 36 -0.84 3.87 3.29
C TRP A 36 -1.12 5.13 2.47
N ASP A 37 -1.09 6.28 3.14
CA ASP A 37 -1.25 7.62 2.57
C ASP A 37 -0.05 8.05 1.71
N LEU A 38 1.04 7.28 1.77
CA LEU A 38 2.29 7.53 1.05
C LEU A 38 2.65 6.32 0.16
N PRO A 39 3.45 6.54 -0.91
CA PRO A 39 4.06 5.45 -1.66
C PRO A 39 4.98 4.58 -0.80
N ASN A 40 5.42 3.45 -1.36
CA ASN A 40 6.33 2.47 -0.76
C ASN A 40 5.90 1.93 0.61
N CYS A 41 4.60 1.98 0.94
CA CYS A 41 4.07 1.56 2.22
C CYS A 41 4.67 2.35 3.40
N GLU A 42 5.01 3.61 3.17
CA GLU A 42 5.62 4.49 4.16
C GLU A 42 4.60 5.04 5.18
N GLY A 43 5.09 5.27 6.40
CA GLY A 43 4.28 5.80 7.50
C GLY A 43 3.42 4.75 8.20
N SER A 44 2.40 5.22 8.92
CA SER A 44 1.46 4.33 9.61
C SER A 44 0.33 3.90 8.67
N PRO A 45 -0.11 2.62 8.70
CA PRO A 45 -1.24 2.18 7.91
C PRO A 45 -2.52 2.98 8.21
N LEU A 46 -3.30 3.24 7.17
CA LEU A 46 -4.62 3.83 7.27
C LEU A 46 -5.58 2.91 8.06
N PRO A 47 -6.53 3.46 8.84
CA PRO A 47 -7.46 2.68 9.65
C PRO A 47 -8.60 2.11 8.80
N ILE A 48 -8.28 1.22 7.86
CA ILE A 48 -9.28 0.57 7.00
C ILE A 48 -9.96 -0.61 7.73
N PRO A 49 -11.26 -0.86 7.51
CA PRO A 49 -11.92 -2.08 8.00
C PRO A 49 -11.44 -3.32 7.23
N ASP A 50 -11.91 -4.51 7.59
CA ASP A 50 -11.57 -5.76 6.90
C ASP A 50 -12.25 -5.93 5.52
N SER A 51 -13.35 -5.21 5.27
CA SER A 51 -14.03 -5.12 3.95
C SER A 51 -15.08 -4.00 3.98
N GLY A 52 -15.56 -3.59 2.81
CA GLY A 52 -16.57 -2.53 2.71
C GLY A 52 -15.98 -1.12 2.68
N ALA A 53 -16.80 -0.15 3.05
CA ALA A 53 -16.45 1.28 2.98
C ALA A 53 -15.37 1.66 4.00
N TRP A 54 -14.32 2.35 3.55
CA TRP A 54 -13.17 2.71 4.38
C TRP A 54 -13.44 3.85 5.38
N GLY A 55 -14.37 4.75 5.05
CA GLY A 55 -14.77 5.84 5.92
C GLY A 55 -13.86 7.07 5.82
N PRO A 56 -14.22 8.17 6.49
CA PRO A 56 -13.64 9.50 6.23
C PRO A 56 -12.15 9.62 6.53
N ASP A 57 -11.61 8.77 7.41
CA ASP A 57 -10.21 8.84 7.83
C ASP A 57 -9.26 8.10 6.87
N ALA A 58 -9.79 7.32 5.92
CA ALA A 58 -9.01 6.45 5.03
C ALA A 58 -9.44 6.48 3.56
N SER A 59 -10.72 6.74 3.26
CA SER A 59 -11.22 6.90 1.89
C SER A 59 -10.44 7.95 1.13
N ASP A 60 -10.09 7.63 -0.12
CA ASP A 60 -9.47 8.53 -1.09
C ASP A 60 -8.10 9.08 -0.66
N ARG A 61 -7.39 8.32 0.18
CA ARG A 61 -6.07 8.68 0.71
C ARG A 61 -4.94 7.77 0.27
N ALA A 62 -5.24 6.50 0.01
CA ALA A 62 -4.19 5.53 -0.24
C ALA A 62 -3.37 5.88 -1.49
N SER A 63 -2.04 5.87 -1.33
CA SER A 63 -1.05 5.93 -2.40
C SER A 63 -0.27 4.61 -2.55
N SER A 64 -0.39 3.69 -1.60
CA SER A 64 0.09 2.31 -1.72
C SER A 64 -0.79 1.34 -0.93
N VAL A 65 -0.86 0.08 -1.37
CA VAL A 65 -1.72 -0.96 -0.77
C VAL A 65 -1.05 -2.33 -0.77
N MET A 66 -1.47 -3.20 0.13
CA MET A 66 -0.90 -4.54 0.29
C MET A 66 -1.99 -5.59 0.53
N ASN A 67 -1.90 -6.69 -0.21
CA ASN A 67 -2.63 -7.92 0.04
C ASN A 67 -1.78 -8.85 0.92
N ARG A 68 -2.22 -9.06 2.16
CA ARG A 68 -1.64 -10.04 3.09
C ARG A 68 -2.65 -11.12 3.49
N GLY A 69 -3.58 -11.40 2.57
CA GLY A 69 -4.62 -12.41 2.69
C GLY A 69 -4.11 -13.84 2.63
N TYR A 70 -4.94 -14.78 3.07
CA TYR A 70 -4.65 -16.20 2.94
C TYR A 70 -4.94 -16.69 1.51
N PRO A 71 -4.08 -17.55 0.92
CA PRO A 71 -4.34 -18.15 -0.38
C PRO A 71 -5.41 -19.24 -0.29
N GLY A 72 -6.04 -19.57 -1.42
CA GLY A 72 -6.89 -20.77 -1.55
C GLY A 72 -8.38 -20.52 -1.78
N GLY A 73 -8.79 -19.28 -2.01
CA GLY A 73 -10.16 -18.91 -2.38
C GLY A 73 -10.53 -17.54 -1.81
N LEU A 74 -11.19 -16.71 -2.62
CA LEU A 74 -11.37 -15.28 -2.32
C LEU A 74 -10.04 -14.60 -1.90
N ASP A 75 -8.95 -14.98 -2.55
CA ASP A 75 -7.57 -14.60 -2.17
C ASP A 75 -7.05 -13.36 -2.91
N HIS A 76 -7.87 -12.79 -3.80
CA HIS A 76 -7.59 -11.53 -4.45
C HIS A 76 -8.30 -10.39 -3.73
N VAL A 77 -7.66 -9.24 -3.61
CA VAL A 77 -8.30 -8.03 -3.08
C VAL A 77 -8.70 -7.16 -4.24
N ALA A 78 -10.00 -6.89 -4.41
CA ALA A 78 -10.47 -5.84 -5.30
C ALA A 78 -10.64 -4.53 -4.52
N PHE A 79 -9.89 -3.51 -4.91
CA PHE A 79 -10.00 -2.14 -4.42
C PHE A 79 -10.95 -1.35 -5.32
N CYS A 80 -11.94 -0.71 -4.73
CA CYS A 80 -13.03 -0.04 -5.45
C CYS A 80 -12.95 1.47 -5.29
N HIS A 81 -13.18 2.18 -6.40
CA HIS A 81 -13.19 3.65 -6.46
C HIS A 81 -14.27 4.26 -5.54
N HIS A 82 -15.39 3.57 -5.32
CA HIS A 82 -16.46 4.06 -4.47
C HIS A 82 -16.79 3.10 -3.34
N ALA A 83 -17.34 3.67 -2.26
CA ALA A 83 -17.85 2.91 -1.12
C ALA A 83 -18.88 1.84 -1.56
N ASN A 84 -19.09 0.83 -0.71
CA ASN A 84 -20.00 -0.30 -0.99
C ASN A 84 -19.65 -1.11 -2.24
N HIS A 85 -18.37 -1.13 -2.63
CA HIS A 85 -17.83 -1.87 -3.77
C HIS A 85 -18.37 -1.40 -5.13
N ALA A 86 -18.59 -0.10 -5.28
CA ALA A 86 -19.08 0.53 -6.50
C ALA A 86 -17.95 1.19 -7.32
N GLY A 87 -18.29 1.60 -8.54
CA GLY A 87 -17.34 2.17 -9.50
C GLY A 87 -16.42 1.12 -10.14
N GLY A 88 -15.35 1.56 -10.80
CA GLY A 88 -14.28 0.68 -11.25
C GLY A 88 -13.49 0.08 -10.09
N HIS A 89 -12.82 -1.04 -10.38
CA HIS A 89 -11.95 -1.71 -9.43
C HIS A 89 -10.63 -2.14 -10.06
N GLY A 90 -9.61 -2.27 -9.22
CA GLY A 90 -8.36 -2.95 -9.55
C GLY A 90 -8.02 -3.95 -8.47
N CYS A 91 -7.22 -4.95 -8.82
CA CYS A 91 -6.97 -6.08 -7.97
C CYS A 91 -5.49 -6.25 -7.65
N LEU A 92 -5.24 -6.75 -6.44
CA LEU A 92 -3.98 -7.40 -6.08
C LEU A 92 -4.21 -8.91 -5.94
N ALA A 93 -3.47 -9.69 -6.72
CA ALA A 93 -3.38 -11.12 -6.54
C ALA A 93 -2.61 -11.48 -5.25
N PRO A 94 -2.83 -12.67 -4.66
CA PRO A 94 -2.05 -13.13 -3.52
C PRO A 94 -0.54 -13.28 -3.83
N GLY A 95 -0.18 -13.38 -5.13
CA GLY A 95 1.21 -13.41 -5.59
C GLY A 95 1.80 -12.07 -6.03
N GLU A 96 0.97 -11.03 -6.20
CA GLU A 96 1.42 -9.65 -6.50
C GLU A 96 1.81 -8.88 -5.24
N LEU A 97 1.29 -9.32 -4.09
CA LEU A 97 1.68 -8.91 -2.74
C LEU A 97 1.26 -7.48 -2.37
N TYR A 98 1.60 -6.48 -3.19
CA TYR A 98 1.37 -5.07 -2.94
C TYR A 98 1.41 -4.26 -4.25
N ALA A 99 0.86 -3.05 -4.21
CA ALA A 99 1.12 -1.98 -5.17
C ALA A 99 1.84 -0.87 -4.41
N ALA A 100 3.12 -0.66 -4.73
CA ALA A 100 3.97 0.27 -3.99
C ALA A 100 3.73 1.73 -4.35
N ASP A 101 3.21 2.02 -5.53
CA ASP A 101 2.84 3.37 -5.96
C ASP A 101 1.58 3.29 -6.84
N LEU A 102 0.47 3.85 -6.37
CA LEU A 102 -0.79 3.82 -7.11
C LEU A 102 -0.88 4.87 -8.23
N ALA A 103 0.12 5.73 -8.41
CA ALA A 103 0.11 6.80 -9.41
C ALA A 103 0.03 6.28 -10.86
N ASP A 104 0.62 5.11 -11.13
CA ASP A 104 0.59 4.46 -12.43
C ASP A 104 -0.58 3.48 -12.60
N ASN A 105 -1.29 3.16 -11.52
CA ASN A 105 -2.39 2.22 -11.53
C ASN A 105 -3.73 2.87 -11.89
N ARG A 106 -4.56 2.09 -12.58
CA ARG A 106 -5.89 2.51 -13.03
C ARG A 106 -6.92 1.45 -12.68
N TYR A 107 -8.11 1.90 -12.26
CA TYR A 107 -9.26 1.04 -12.14
C TYR A 107 -9.68 0.49 -13.50
N SER A 108 -10.54 -0.53 -13.51
CA SER A 108 -11.15 -1.10 -14.71
C SER A 108 -11.92 -0.10 -15.58
N ASP A 109 -12.31 1.05 -15.03
CA ASP A 109 -12.98 2.14 -15.77
C ASP A 109 -12.01 3.21 -16.31
N GLY A 110 -10.70 3.03 -16.12
CA GLY A 110 -9.65 3.96 -16.55
C GLY A 110 -9.33 5.09 -15.56
N THR A 111 -10.08 5.22 -14.46
CA THR A 111 -9.85 6.26 -13.45
C THR A 111 -8.56 5.97 -12.67
N SER A 112 -7.87 7.04 -12.22
CA SER A 112 -6.67 6.94 -11.38
C SER A 112 -6.97 6.22 -10.06
N ALA A 113 -6.12 5.27 -9.68
CA ALA A 113 -6.25 4.57 -8.39
C ALA A 113 -5.65 5.36 -7.21
N ASN A 114 -4.66 6.21 -7.49
CA ASN A 114 -4.02 7.03 -6.45
C ASN A 114 -5.02 7.98 -5.79
N ASN A 115 -5.08 7.94 -4.45
CA ASN A 115 -5.90 8.81 -3.61
C ASN A 115 -7.38 8.78 -4.00
N SER A 116 -7.91 7.60 -4.32
CA SER A 116 -9.31 7.45 -4.76
C SER A 116 -9.94 6.13 -4.33
N ILE A 117 -9.26 5.30 -3.53
CA ILE A 117 -9.83 4.03 -3.06
C ILE A 117 -10.75 4.33 -1.88
N SER A 118 -11.98 3.83 -1.96
CA SER A 118 -12.99 4.04 -0.92
C SER A 118 -13.58 2.75 -0.35
N ALA A 119 -13.26 1.60 -0.94
CA ALA A 119 -13.64 0.29 -0.40
C ALA A 119 -12.73 -0.82 -0.91
N HIS A 120 -12.85 -1.99 -0.28
CA HIS A 120 -12.29 -3.22 -0.84
C HIS A 120 -13.14 -4.44 -0.50
N ARG A 121 -12.93 -5.52 -1.25
CA ARG A 121 -13.52 -6.83 -1.01
C ARG A 121 -12.59 -7.95 -1.48
N TRP A 122 -12.69 -9.07 -0.79
CA TRP A 122 -12.06 -10.33 -1.19
C TRP A 122 -12.84 -10.99 -2.32
N VAL A 123 -12.16 -11.37 -3.40
CA VAL A 123 -12.77 -11.93 -4.61
C VAL A 123 -11.93 -13.08 -5.16
N ASN A 124 -12.53 -13.87 -6.03
CA ASN A 124 -11.79 -14.84 -6.84
C ASN A 124 -11.17 -14.14 -8.06
N ARG A 125 -10.11 -14.74 -8.62
CA ARG A 125 -9.42 -14.24 -9.83
C ARG A 125 -10.35 -13.83 -10.97
N ASN A 126 -11.43 -14.58 -11.19
CA ASN A 126 -12.39 -14.33 -12.27
C ASN A 126 -13.19 -13.03 -12.13
N SER A 127 -13.16 -12.40 -10.95
CA SER A 127 -13.81 -11.11 -10.68
C SER A 127 -12.87 -9.92 -10.91
N CYS A 128 -11.59 -10.19 -11.21
CA CYS A 128 -10.56 -9.17 -11.44
C CYS A 128 -10.36 -8.93 -12.93
N ALA A 129 -10.56 -7.67 -13.35
CA ALA A 129 -10.38 -7.24 -14.74
C ALA A 129 -9.13 -6.36 -14.93
N SER A 130 -8.62 -5.76 -13.85
CA SER A 130 -7.40 -4.94 -13.82
C SER A 130 -6.56 -5.42 -12.65
N PHE A 131 -5.27 -5.67 -12.89
CA PHE A 131 -4.30 -6.12 -11.89
C PHE A 131 -3.24 -5.04 -11.71
N TRP A 132 -2.84 -4.80 -10.46
CA TRP A 132 -1.87 -3.77 -10.08
C TRP A 132 -0.59 -4.42 -9.55
N THR A 133 0.49 -3.65 -9.59
CA THR A 133 1.85 -4.04 -9.18
C THR A 133 2.53 -2.89 -8.49
#